data_AF-A0A088C9V8-F1
#
_entry.id   AF-A0A088C9V8-F1
#
_cell.length_a   1.000
_cell.length_b   1.000
_cell.length_c   1.000
_cell.angle_alpha   90.00
_cell.angle_beta   90.00
_cell.angle_gamma   90.00
#
_symmetry.space_group_name_H-M   'P 1'
#
loop_
_entity.id
_entity.type
_entity.pdbx_description
1 polymer ?
#
loop_
_entity_poly.entity_id
_entity_poly.type
_entity_poly.pdbx_seq_one_letter_code
_entity_poly.pdbx_strand_id
1 'polypeptide(L)'
;VPIQEIRDCGVEDDRLMHVISESVKTVMGEDPLRPLVLGGDHSISYPVVRAVSEKLGGPVDILHLDAHPDIYDAFEGNTYSHASSFARIMEGGYARRLLQ
;
A
#
# COMPACT_ATOMS: atom_id res chain seq x y z
N VAL A 1 10.18 -12.34 0.94
CA VAL A 1 11.43 -11.59 0.70
C VAL A 1 11.15 -10.15 1.06
N PRO A 2 11.97 -9.49 1.91
CA PRO A 2 11.81 -8.08 2.24
C PRO A 2 11.72 -7.21 0.99
N ILE A 3 10.87 -6.18 1.03
CA ILE A 3 10.62 -5.32 -0.13
C ILE A 3 11.90 -4.61 -0.61
N GLN A 4 12.75 -4.21 0.34
CA GLN A 4 14.02 -3.54 0.06
C GLN A 4 14.97 -4.47 -0.70
N GLU A 5 15.06 -5.75 -0.35
CA GLU A 5 15.91 -6.71 -1.06
C GLU A 5 15.46 -6.90 -2.52
N ILE A 6 14.15 -6.84 -2.79
CA ILE A 6 13.61 -6.94 -4.15
C ILE A 6 13.96 -5.68 -4.96
N ARG A 7 13.88 -4.50 -4.34
CA ARG A 7 14.32 -3.24 -4.94
C ARG A 7 15.81 -3.24 -5.25
N ASP A 8 16.61 -3.75 -4.34
CA ASP A 8 18.07 -3.85 -4.49
C ASP A 8 18.47 -4.78 -5.65
N CYS A 9 17.58 -5.70 -6.05
CA CYS A 9 17.73 -6.55 -7.23
C CYS A 9 17.35 -5.85 -8.56
N GLY A 10 17.00 -4.56 -8.54
CA GLY A 10 16.67 -3.78 -9.74
C GLY A 10 15.26 -4.05 -10.29
N VAL A 11 14.33 -4.51 -9.45
CA VAL A 11 12.93 -4.62 -9.86
C VAL A 11 12.28 -3.24 -9.79
N GLU A 12 11.72 -2.79 -10.91
CA GLU A 12 10.98 -1.53 -10.99
C GLU A 12 9.84 -1.46 -9.97
N ASP A 13 9.76 -0.34 -9.24
CA ASP A 13 8.80 -0.15 -8.15
C ASP A 13 7.35 -0.29 -8.62
N ASP A 14 6.98 0.22 -9.80
CA ASP A 14 5.63 0.09 -10.34
C ASP A 14 5.20 -1.38 -10.46
N ARG A 15 6.10 -2.20 -11.01
CA ARG A 15 5.85 -3.64 -11.18
C ARG A 15 5.77 -4.34 -9.82
N LEU A 16 6.66 -3.97 -8.91
CA LEU A 16 6.69 -4.53 -7.56
C LEU A 16 5.40 -4.23 -6.79
N MET A 17 4.97 -2.97 -6.81
CA MET A 17 3.71 -2.54 -6.18
C MET A 17 2.50 -3.20 -6.83
N HIS A 18 2.51 -3.43 -8.15
CA HIS A 18 1.46 -4.19 -8.82
C HIS A 18 1.41 -5.65 -8.34
N VAL A 19 2.55 -6.33 -8.25
CA VAL A 19 2.63 -7.71 -7.75
C VAL A 19 2.11 -7.83 -6.31
N ILE A 20 2.41 -6.85 -5.46
CA ILE A 20 1.86 -6.81 -4.09
C ILE A 20 0.33 -6.71 -4.13
N SER A 21 -0.22 -5.79 -4.94
CA SER A 21 -1.68 -5.65 -5.08
C SER A 21 -2.35 -6.94 -5.56
N GLU A 22 -1.79 -7.62 -6.57
CA GLU A 22 -2.35 -8.88 -7.09
C GLU A 22 -2.22 -10.04 -6.09
N SER A 23 -1.17 -10.05 -5.27
CA SER A 23 -1.01 -11.03 -4.19
C SER A 23 -2.10 -10.86 -3.13
N VAL A 24 -2.45 -9.62 -2.76
CA VAL A 24 -3.56 -9.32 -1.84
C VAL A 24 -4.90 -9.76 -2.46
N LYS A 25 -5.13 -9.46 -3.74
CA LYS A 25 -6.36 -9.88 -4.44
C LYS A 25 -6.51 -11.39 -4.54
N THR A 26 -5.40 -12.12 -4.68
CA THR A 26 -5.37 -13.59 -4.66
C THR A 26 -5.91 -14.12 -3.34
N VAL A 27 -5.41 -13.60 -2.21
CA VAL A 27 -5.91 -13.98 -0.87
C VAL A 27 -7.39 -13.66 -0.73
N MET A 28 -7.83 -12.47 -1.16
CA MET A 28 -9.25 -12.08 -1.11
C MET A 28 -10.14 -12.85 -2.10
N GLY A 29 -9.57 -13.61 -3.04
CA GLY A 29 -10.30 -14.46 -3.97
C GLY A 29 -10.74 -15.78 -3.34
N GLU A 30 -10.11 -16.19 -2.24
CA GLU A 30 -10.38 -17.42 -1.53
C GLU A 30 -11.32 -17.14 -0.35
N ASP A 31 -12.61 -17.43 -0.49
CA ASP A 31 -13.56 -17.26 0.62
C ASP A 31 -13.29 -18.28 1.75
N PRO A 32 -13.27 -17.88 3.04
CA PRO A 32 -13.59 -16.56 3.62
C PRO A 32 -12.37 -15.73 4.03
N LEU A 33 -11.22 -15.91 3.36
CA LEU A 33 -9.95 -15.35 3.78
C LEU A 33 -9.94 -13.81 3.71
N ARG A 34 -9.25 -13.19 4.66
CA ARG A 34 -8.97 -11.74 4.69
C ARG A 34 -7.47 -11.50 4.84
N PRO A 35 -6.89 -10.57 4.07
CA PRO A 35 -5.46 -10.34 4.10
C PRO A 35 -5.05 -9.67 5.41
N LEU A 36 -4.07 -10.26 6.10
CA LEU A 36 -3.27 -9.62 7.13
C LEU A 36 -1.83 -9.60 6.60
N VAL A 37 -1.36 -8.41 6.25
CA VAL A 37 -0.06 -8.25 5.58
C VAL A 37 1.01 -7.99 6.63
N LEU A 38 2.07 -8.79 6.60
CA LEU A 38 3.26 -8.57 7.43
C LEU A 38 4.23 -7.67 6.67
N GLY A 39 4.67 -6.61 7.35
CA GLY A 39 5.40 -5.50 6.76
C GLY A 39 6.75 -5.84 6.11
N GLY A 40 7.12 -4.97 5.17
CA GLY A 40 8.46 -4.40 5.08
C GLY A 40 8.42 -3.00 5.69
N ASP A 41 8.99 -2.00 5.02
CA ASP A 41 8.73 -0.60 5.37
C ASP A 41 7.27 -0.16 5.02
N HIS A 42 6.90 1.07 5.39
CA HIS A 42 5.52 1.55 5.28
C HIS A 42 5.02 1.79 3.84
N SER A 43 5.90 1.72 2.83
CA SER A 43 5.52 1.92 1.43
C SER A 43 4.49 0.89 0.94
N ILE A 44 4.50 -0.31 1.51
CA ILE A 44 3.60 -1.40 1.10
C ILE A 44 2.13 -1.13 1.43
N SER A 45 1.83 -0.19 2.34
CA SER A 45 0.44 0.16 2.67
C SER A 45 -0.33 0.64 1.44
N TYR A 46 0.34 1.37 0.53
CA TYR A 46 -0.28 1.88 -0.69
C TYR A 46 -0.86 0.77 -1.59
N PRO A 47 -0.06 -0.18 -2.13
CA PRO A 47 -0.58 -1.24 -3.01
C PRO A 47 -1.56 -2.18 -2.30
N VAL A 48 -1.43 -2.36 -0.98
CA VAL A 48 -2.36 -3.20 -0.19
C VAL A 48 -3.73 -2.54 -0.09
N VAL A 49 -3.78 -1.27 0.31
CA VAL A 49 -5.05 -0.51 0.43
C VAL A 49 -5.72 -0.36 -0.94
N ARG A 50 -4.93 -0.07 -1.99
CA ARG A 50 -5.41 -0.06 -3.38
C ARG A 50 -6.13 -1.36 -3.74
N ALA A 51 -5.48 -2.50 -3.50
CA ALA A 51 -6.04 -3.82 -3.82
C ALA A 51 -7.35 -4.10 -3.07
N VAL A 52 -7.41 -3.77 -1.77
CA VAL A 52 -8.62 -3.95 -0.96
C VAL A 52 -9.75 -3.07 -1.48
N SER A 53 -9.48 -1.79 -1.73
CA SER A 53 -10.49 -0.86 -2.23
C SER A 53 -11.03 -1.28 -3.60
N GLU A 54 -10.15 -1.68 -4.52
CA GLU A 54 -10.54 -2.19 -5.85
C GLU A 54 -11.38 -3.47 -5.74
N LYS A 55 -10.97 -4.44 -4.91
CA LYS A 55 -11.66 -5.73 -4.77
C LYS A 55 -13.04 -5.59 -4.11
N LEU A 56 -13.20 -4.64 -3.19
CA LEU A 56 -14.48 -4.34 -2.55
C LEU A 56 -15.36 -3.37 -3.38
N GLY A 57 -14.81 -2.74 -4.42
CA GLY A 57 -15.54 -1.85 -5.31
C GLY A 57 -15.80 -0.46 -4.74
N GLY A 58 -14.96 0.04 -3.81
CA GLY A 58 -15.13 1.37 -3.23
C GLY A 58 -14.13 1.74 -2.15
N PRO A 59 -14.16 3.00 -1.67
CA PRO A 59 -13.23 3.49 -0.66
C PRO A 59 -13.53 2.93 0.74
N VAL A 60 -12.48 2.77 1.53
CA VAL A 60 -12.54 2.32 2.93
C VAL A 60 -12.26 3.46 3.92
N ASP A 61 -12.58 3.27 5.20
CA ASP A 61 -12.08 4.13 6.27
C ASP A 61 -10.81 3.51 6.85
N ILE A 62 -9.78 4.32 7.12
CA ILE A 62 -8.48 3.86 7.63
C ILE A 62 -8.22 4.47 9.01
N LEU A 63 -7.92 3.58 9.96
CA LEU A 63 -7.25 3.93 11.21
C LEU A 63 -5.75 3.69 11.00
N HIS A 64 -4.97 4.75 11.05
CA HIS A 64 -3.52 4.75 10.85
C HIS A 64 -2.85 5.14 12.18
N LEU A 65 -2.15 4.19 12.79
CA LEU A 65 -1.45 4.40 14.05
C LEU A 65 0.04 4.51 13.78
N ASP A 66 0.58 5.72 13.79
CA ASP A 66 1.99 5.96 13.51
C ASP A 66 2.47 7.23 14.22
N ALA A 67 3.78 7.34 14.44
CA ALA A 67 4.42 8.57 14.86
C ALA A 67 4.51 9.60 13.71
N HIS A 68 4.43 9.14 12.45
CA HIS A 68 4.59 9.96 11.25
C HIS A 68 3.33 9.91 10.38
N PRO A 69 2.99 11.01 9.70
CA PRO A 69 1.79 11.04 8.87
C PRO A 69 1.95 10.35 7.51
N ASP A 70 3.18 10.13 7.04
CA ASP A 70 3.52 9.46 5.78
C ASP A 70 2.78 9.99 4.54
N ILE A 71 2.61 11.32 4.49
CA ILE A 71 1.79 12.04 3.50
C ILE A 71 2.60 13.03 2.64
N TYR A 72 3.92 12.90 2.57
CA TYR A 72 4.71 13.71 1.63
C TYR A 72 4.33 13.38 0.19
N ASP A 73 4.24 14.41 -0.67
CA ASP A 73 3.99 14.22 -2.10
C ASP A 73 5.05 13.31 -2.74
N ALA A 74 6.33 13.64 -2.61
CA ALA A 74 7.43 12.73 -2.97
C ALA A 74 8.61 12.97 -2.03
N PHE A 75 8.77 12.12 -1.02
CA PHE A 75 9.88 12.23 -0.09
C PHE A 75 11.19 11.89 -0.80
N GLU A 76 12.13 12.84 -0.82
CA GLU A 76 13.43 12.73 -1.53
C GLU A 76 13.28 12.35 -3.02
N GLY A 77 12.19 12.78 -3.65
CA GLY A 77 11.89 12.47 -5.06
C GLY A 77 11.35 11.06 -5.30
N ASN A 78 11.17 10.24 -4.26
CA ASN A 78 10.58 8.91 -4.36
C ASN A 78 9.08 8.93 -4.00
N THR A 79 8.22 8.76 -5.00
CA THR A 79 6.75 8.68 -4.83
C THR A 79 6.30 7.42 -4.09
N TYR A 80 7.13 6.39 -4.04
CA TYR A 80 6.95 5.13 -3.32
C TYR A 80 7.76 5.06 -2.02
N SER A 81 8.22 6.20 -1.51
CA SER A 81 8.81 6.29 -0.19
C SER A 81 7.82 5.81 0.88
N HIS A 82 8.35 5.20 1.95
CA HIS A 82 7.55 4.87 3.13
C HIS A 82 6.85 6.12 3.71
N ALA A 83 7.50 7.29 3.62
CA ALA A 83 6.97 8.57 4.09
C ALA A 83 5.96 9.24 3.13
N SER A 84 5.59 8.56 2.04
CA SER A 84 4.67 9.07 1.00
C SER A 84 3.51 8.13 0.70
N SER A 85 3.40 7.00 1.41
CA SER A 85 2.42 5.95 1.13
C SER A 85 0.97 6.45 1.27
N PHE A 86 0.68 7.29 2.26
CA PHE A 86 -0.67 7.82 2.49
C PHE A 86 -1.05 8.94 1.51
N ALA A 87 -0.07 9.68 0.97
CA ALA A 87 -0.34 10.59 -0.15
C ALA A 87 -0.89 9.79 -1.36
N ARG A 88 -0.23 8.69 -1.72
CA ARG A 88 -0.69 7.80 -2.81
C ARG A 88 -2.06 7.19 -2.56
N ILE A 89 -2.34 6.81 -1.31
CA ILE A 89 -3.65 6.26 -0.90
C ILE A 89 -4.77 7.28 -1.13
N MET A 90 -4.55 8.53 -0.68
CA MET A 90 -5.57 9.58 -0.77
C MET A 90 -5.77 10.08 -2.21
N GLU A 91 -4.69 10.23 -2.98
CA GLU A 91 -4.75 10.63 -4.39
C GLU A 91 -5.54 9.66 -5.27
N GLY A 92 -5.39 8.36 -5.01
CA GLY A 92 -6.14 7.34 -5.75
C GLY A 92 -7.59 7.14 -5.27
N GLY A 93 -8.04 7.89 -4.27
CA GLY A 93 -9.41 7.82 -3.78
C GLY A 93 -9.77 6.50 -3.10
N TYR A 94 -8.79 5.76 -2.60
CA TYR A 94 -9.01 4.45 -1.96
C TYR A 94 -9.51 4.56 -0.52
N ALA A 95 -9.35 5.73 0.09
CA ALA A 95 -9.80 6.03 1.44
C ALA A 95 -10.81 7.19 1.47
N ARG A 96 -11.83 7.06 2.32
CA ARG A 96 -12.81 8.12 2.58
C ARG A 96 -12.42 8.94 3.81
N ARG A 97 -12.13 8.25 4.91
CA ARG A 97 -11.60 8.85 6.14
C ARG A 97 -10.23 8.26 6.43
N LEU A 98 -9.28 9.13 6.79
CA LEU A 98 -7.98 8.76 7.30
C LEU A 98 -7.86 9.38 8.70
N LEU A 99 -7.79 8.52 9.72
CA LEU A 99 -7.61 8.91 11.11
C LEU A 99 -6.18 8.57 11.51
N GLN A 100 -5.38 9.59 11.83
CA GLN A 100 -3.98 9.50 12.25
C GLN A 100 -3.87 9.97 13.69
#